data_AF-A0A4Q5LX08-F1
#
_entry.id   AF-A0A4Q5LX08-F1
#
_cell.length_a   1.000
_cell.length_b   1.000
_cell.length_c   1.000
_cell.angle_alpha   90.00
_cell.angle_beta   90.00
_cell.angle_gamma   90.00
#
_symmetry.space_group_name_H-M   'P 1'
#
loop_
_entity.id
_entity.type
_entity.pdbx_description
1 polymer ?
#
loop_
_entity_poly.entity_id
_entity_poly.type
_entity_poly.pdbx_seq_one_letter_code
_entity_poly.pdbx_strand_id
1 'polypeptide(L)' 'MATQAQIISENIKFVTNEKGERTEVIVSLKNKIMKEFFEDIQDLLLVQDRIDDEKVDFFESVDKILSSK' A
#
# COMPACT_ATOMS: atom_id res chain seq x y z
N MET A 1 -19.57 8.12 9.51
CA MET A 1 -18.36 7.32 9.80
C MET A 1 -17.51 7.32 8.54
N ALA A 2 -16.21 7.58 8.63
CA ALA A 2 -15.33 7.51 7.47
C ALA A 2 -15.15 6.05 7.04
N THR A 3 -15.15 5.79 5.74
CA THR A 3 -14.93 4.46 5.18
C THR A 3 -13.46 4.06 5.31
N GLN A 4 -13.17 2.76 5.28
CA GLN A 4 -11.80 2.24 5.32
C GLN A 4 -10.93 2.84 4.19
N ALA A 5 -11.49 2.98 2.99
CA ALA A 5 -10.83 3.62 1.86
C ALA A 5 -10.47 5.10 2.11
N GLN A 6 -11.37 5.86 2.76
CA GLN A 6 -11.10 7.25 3.13
C GLN A 6 -9.96 7.35 4.13
N ILE A 7 -9.98 6.52 5.17
CA ILE A 7 -8.94 6.49 6.21
C ILE A 7 -7.58 6.12 5.60
N ILE A 8 -7.54 5.17 4.67
CA ILE A 8 -6.31 4.81 3.94
C ILE A 8 -5.83 6.01 3.10
N SER A 9 -6.71 6.63 2.32
CA SER A 9 -6.35 7.77 1.46
C SER A 9 -5.82 8.99 2.24
N GLU A 10 -6.35 9.24 3.43
CA GLU A 10 -5.91 10.34 4.30
C GLU A 10 -4.54 10.08 4.96
N ASN A 11 -4.08 8.83 4.99
CA ASN A 11 -2.84 8.42 5.65
C ASN A 11 -1.71 8.06 4.66
N ILE A 12 -1.95 8.21 3.35
CA ILE A 12 -0.95 8.00 2.30
C ILE A 12 -0.59 9.34 1.66
N LYS A 13 0.71 9.63 1.59
CA LYS A 13 1.25 10.78 0.85
C LYS A 13 2.23 10.30 -0.21
N PHE A 14 2.00 10.72 -1.45
CA PHE A 14 2.94 10.50 -2.55
C PHE A 14 3.95 11.64 -2.61
N VAL A 15 5.23 11.31 -2.66
CA VAL A 15 6.29 12.26 -3.00
C VAL A 15 6.51 12.18 -4.51
N THR A 16 6.53 13.34 -5.15
CA THR A 16 6.77 13.46 -6.59
C THR A 16 8.08 14.18 -6.84
N ASN A 17 8.79 13.78 -7.90
CA ASN A 17 9.98 14.51 -8.36
C ASN A 17 9.58 15.76 -9.17
N GLU A 18 10.57 16.52 -9.62
CA GLU A 18 10.37 17.75 -10.42
C GLU A 18 9.65 17.50 -11.76
N LYS A 19 9.57 16.25 -12.21
CA LYS A 19 8.84 15.83 -13.42
C LYS A 19 7.40 15.40 -13.14
N GLY A 20 6.95 15.43 -11.88
CA GLY A 20 5.64 14.96 -11.45
C GLY A 20 5.52 13.44 -11.35
N GLU A 21 6.61 12.70 -11.47
CA GLU A 21 6.63 11.25 -11.32
C GLU A 21 6.63 10.88 -9.83
N ARG A 22 5.81 9.90 -9.43
CA ARG A 22 5.76 9.41 -8.05
C ARG A 22 7.01 8.62 -7.75
N THR A 23 7.84 9.10 -6.83
CA THR A 23 9.11 8.46 -6.47
C THR A 23 9.03 7.72 -5.14
N GLU A 24 8.18 8.18 -4.22
CA GLU A 24 8.08 7.58 -2.90
C GLU A 24 6.63 7.60 -2.40
N VAL A 25 6.31 6.65 -1.53
CA VAL A 25 5.06 6.57 -0.81
C VAL A 25 5.35 6.67 0.68
N ILE A 26 4.78 7.67 1.34
CA ILE A 26 4.86 7.86 2.78
C ILE A 26 3.53 7.43 3.39
N VAL A 27 3.59 6.49 4.34
CA VAL A 27 2.42 5.94 5.00
C VAL A 27 2.45 6.25 6.50
N SER A 28 1.36 6.77 7.04
CA SER A 28 1.18 6.99 8.49
C SER A 28 0.55 5.76 9.16
N LEU A 29 1.34 5.05 9.96
CA LEU A 29 0.90 3.85 10.72
C LEU A 29 0.25 4.17 12.07
N LYS A 30 -0.07 5.44 12.35
CA LYS A 30 -0.68 5.85 13.62
C LYS A 30 -2.12 5.34 13.77
N ASN A 31 -2.82 5.14 12.66
CA ASN A 31 -4.18 4.62 12.65
C ASN A 31 -4.17 3.08 12.64
N LYS A 32 -4.95 2.45 13.52
CA LYS A 32 -5.07 0.98 13.60
C LYS A 32 -5.44 0.35 12.25
N ILE A 33 -6.38 0.95 11.52
CA ILE A 33 -6.82 0.49 10.20
C ILE A 33 -5.67 0.54 9.19
N MET A 34 -4.84 1.58 9.24
CA MET A 34 -3.68 1.70 8.34
C MET A 34 -2.56 0.72 8.71
N LYS A 35 -2.39 0.44 10.00
CA LYS A 35 -1.43 -0.56 10.48
C LYS A 35 -1.82 -1.96 10.02
N GLU A 36 -3.07 -2.35 10.21
CA GLU A 36 -3.60 -3.65 9.75
C GLU A 36 -3.52 -3.77 8.22
N PHE A 37 -3.87 -2.72 7.48
CA PHE A 37 -3.74 -2.72 6.02
C PHE A 37 -2.29 -2.89 5.54
N PHE A 38 -1.32 -2.28 6.24
CA PHE A 38 0.09 -2.43 5.88
C PHE A 38 0.65 -3.80 6.25
N GLU A 39 0.20 -4.39 7.36
CA GLU A 39 0.51 -5.77 7.75
C GLU A 39 -0.03 -6.76 6.69
N ASP A 40 -1.28 -6.58 6.22
CA ASP A 40 -1.86 -7.36 5.13
C ASP A 40 -1.01 -7.27 3.83
N ILE A 41 -0.50 -6.07 3.50
CA ILE A 41 0.40 -5.86 2.35
C ILE A 41 1.73 -6.61 2.55
N GLN A 42 2.34 -6.49 3.73
CA GLN A 42 3.61 -7.15 4.01
C GLN A 42 3.47 -8.66 3.93
N ASP A 43 2.41 -9.23 4.48
CA ASP A 43 2.14 -10.67 4.40
C ASP A 43 1.93 -11.12 2.96
N LEU A 44 1.20 -10.35 2.15
CA LEU A 44 1.01 -10.64 0.71
C LEU A 44 2.35 -10.64 -0.03
N LEU A 45 3.19 -9.63 0.21
CA LEU A 45 4.51 -9.52 -0.41
C LEU A 45 5.43 -10.66 0.04
N LEU A 46 5.43 -11.02 1.33
CA LEU A 46 6.21 -12.15 1.86
C LEU A 46 5.77 -13.50 1.29
N VAL A 47 4.49 -13.67 0.97
CA VAL A 47 4.00 -14.88 0.29
C VAL A 47 4.44 -14.89 -1.17
N GLN A 48 4.43 -13.75 -1.86
CA GLN A 48 4.84 -13.65 -3.26
C GLN A 48 6.37 -13.78 -3.46
N ASP A 49 7.17 -13.24 -2.54
CA ASP A 49 8.65 -13.35 -2.55
C ASP A 49 9.12 -14.81 -2.37
N ARG A 50 8.24 -15.70 -1.88
CA ARG A 50 8.49 -17.16 -1.82
C ARG A 50 8.15 -17.89 -3.13
N ILE A 51 7.44 -17.24 -4.06
CA ILE A 51 6.86 -17.89 -5.24
C ILE A 51 7.62 -17.53 -6.52
N ASP A 52 8.22 -16.34 -6.65
CA ASP A 52 9.05 -15.99 -7.81
C ASP A 52 10.08 -14.88 -7.51
N ASP A 53 11.26 -14.97 -8.14
CA ASP A 53 12.33 -13.95 -8.16
C ASP A 53 11.96 -12.71 -9.01
N GLU A 54 10.67 -12.57 -9.34
CA GLU A 54 10.12 -11.54 -10.23
C GLU A 54 9.63 -10.35 -9.40
N LYS A 55 10.25 -9.18 -9.59
CA LYS A 55 9.89 -7.96 -8.84
C LYS A 55 8.45 -7.56 -9.16
N VAL A 56 7.54 -7.77 -8.21
CA VAL A 56 6.14 -7.34 -8.33
C VAL A 56 6.03 -5.84 -8.02
N ASP A 57 5.25 -5.14 -8.82
CA ASP A 57 4.98 -3.72 -8.59
C ASP A 57 4.14 -3.49 -7.32
N PHE A 58 4.56 -2.55 -6.48
CA PHE A 58 3.89 -2.25 -5.22
C PHE A 58 2.44 -1.79 -5.43
N PHE A 59 2.16 -1.03 -6.50
CA PHE A 59 0.83 -0.53 -6.79
C PHE A 59 -0.11 -1.66 -7.22
N GLU A 60 0.37 -2.67 -7.96
CA GLU A 60 -0.44 -3.86 -8.27
C GLU A 60 -0.82 -4.65 -7.01
N SER A 61 0.09 -4.73 -6.04
CA SER A 61 -0.18 -5.41 -4.75
C SER A 61 -1.24 -4.68 -3.94
N VAL A 62 -1.19 -3.34 -3.93
CA VAL A 62 -2.21 -2.49 -3.29
C VAL A 62 -3.57 -2.67 -3.96
N ASP A 63 -3.63 -2.66 -5.30
CA ASP A 63 -4.89 -2.85 -6.04
C ASP A 63 -5.52 -4.23 -5.80
N LYS A 64 -4.71 -5.29 -5.69
CA LYS A 64 -5.20 -6.64 -5.34
C LYS A 64 -5.86 -6.68 -3.96
N ILE A 65 -5.26 -6.04 -2.96
CA ILE A 65 -5.80 -6.03 -1.59
C ILE A 65 -7.08 -5.19 -1.52
N LEU A 66 -7.12 -4.05 -2.21
CA LEU A 66 -8.31 -3.22 -2.28
C LEU A 66 -9.46 -3.87 -3.07
N SER A 67 -9.15 -4.71 -4.07
CA SER A 67 -10.15 -5.42 -4.89
C SER A 67 -10.66 -6.71 -4.24
N SER A 68 -9.94 -7.25 -3.26
CA SER A 68 -10.30 -8.51 -2.58
C SER A 68 -11.15 -8.31 -1.32
N LYS A 69 -11.50 -7.08 -0.96
CA LYS A 69 -12.42 -6.69 0.13
C LYS A 69 -13.67 -6.03 -0.42
#